data_AF-A0A2S7UE96-F1
#
_entry.id   AF-A0A2S7UE96-F1
#
_cell.length_a   1.000
_cell.length_b   1.000
_cell.length_c   1.000
_cell.angle_alpha   90.00
_cell.angle_beta   90.00
_cell.angle_gamma   90.00
#
_symmetry.space_group_name_H-M   'P 1'
#
loop_
_entity.id
_entity.type
_entity.pdbx_description
1 polymer ?
#
loop_
_entity_poly.entity_id
_entity_poly.type
_entity_poly.pdbx_seq_one_letter_code
_entity_poly.pdbx_strand_id
1 'polypeptide(L)'
;MKNISIGKSLKYENSEQFKPIENGIYQDLKDNDDTKYRMTICYELEPDNETNNQYPLEDILDKYYLYVADFLETENHTEPNKFKLELAGELKDIKNGQEIIGKKIYNQEFEDVDGQIRVHLKIE
;
A
#
# COMPACT_ATOMS: atom_id res chain seq x y z
N MET A 1 2.83 10.26 -1.42
CA MET A 1 1.63 9.62 -0.87
C MET A 1 1.29 10.25 0.48
N LYS A 2 0.04 10.62 0.71
CA LYS A 2 -0.45 11.18 1.98
C LYS A 2 -1.85 10.66 2.30
N ASN A 3 -2.37 11.02 3.49
CA ASN A 3 -3.72 10.66 3.93
C ASN A 3 -3.98 9.14 3.84
N ILE A 4 -2.93 8.36 4.12
CA ILE A 4 -2.96 6.90 3.97
C ILE A 4 -3.88 6.31 5.03
N SER A 5 -4.85 5.51 4.61
CA SER A 5 -5.87 4.94 5.48
C SER A 5 -6.25 3.53 5.06
N ILE A 6 -6.85 2.78 5.98
CA ILE A 6 -7.42 1.47 5.68
C ILE A 6 -8.71 1.67 4.88
N GLY A 7 -8.75 1.10 3.69
CA GLY A 7 -9.93 1.10 2.83
C GLY A 7 -10.90 -0.02 3.18
N LYS A 8 -12.18 0.19 2.86
CA LYS A 8 -13.21 -0.86 2.90
C LYS A 8 -13.33 -1.48 1.52
N SER A 9 -13.53 -2.79 1.41
CA SER A 9 -13.88 -3.44 0.15
C SER A 9 -15.05 -4.38 0.36
N LEU A 10 -16.06 -4.31 -0.51
CA LEU A 10 -17.27 -5.15 -0.44
C LEU A 10 -16.93 -6.64 -0.59
N LYS A 11 -15.82 -6.97 -1.27
CA LYS A 11 -15.42 -8.38 -1.44
C LYS A 11 -15.14 -9.09 -0.12
N TYR A 12 -14.71 -8.34 0.91
CA TYR A 12 -14.47 -8.89 2.24
C TYR A 12 -15.74 -9.29 3.01
N GLU A 13 -16.93 -8.93 2.51
CA GLU A 13 -18.20 -9.40 3.06
C GLU A 13 -18.48 -10.87 2.73
N ASN A 14 -17.79 -11.43 1.73
CA ASN A 14 -17.90 -12.85 1.38
C ASN A 14 -17.10 -13.71 2.36
N SER A 15 -17.76 -14.22 3.41
CA SER A 15 -17.16 -15.06 4.45
C SER A 15 -16.71 -16.45 3.97
N GLU A 16 -17.15 -16.91 2.80
CA GLU A 16 -16.65 -18.16 2.19
C GLU A 16 -15.27 -17.96 1.54
N GLN A 17 -14.91 -16.72 1.21
CA GLN A 17 -13.65 -16.39 0.56
C GLN A 17 -12.69 -15.62 1.46
N PHE A 18 -13.19 -14.76 2.34
CA PHE A 18 -12.35 -13.93 3.20
C PHE A 18 -12.70 -14.13 4.66
N LYS A 19 -11.66 -14.35 5.47
CA LYS A 19 -11.78 -14.44 6.92
C LYS A 19 -11.16 -13.20 7.56
N PRO A 20 -11.88 -12.44 8.39
CA PRO A 20 -11.31 -11.30 9.11
C PRO A 20 -10.25 -11.78 10.11
N ILE A 21 -9.14 -11.06 10.18
CA ILE A 21 -8.07 -11.30 11.16
C ILE A 21 -8.11 -10.20 12.23
N GLU A 22 -7.64 -9.00 11.91
CA GLU A 22 -7.68 -7.82 12.79
C GLU A 22 -7.39 -6.54 11.99
N ASN A 23 -7.78 -5.37 12.49
CA ASN A 23 -7.36 -4.06 11.96
C ASN A 23 -7.44 -3.91 10.43
N GLY A 24 -8.51 -4.41 9.79
CA GLY A 24 -8.68 -4.33 8.34
C GLY A 24 -7.86 -5.35 7.52
N ILE A 25 -7.20 -6.30 8.19
CA ILE A 25 -6.51 -7.43 7.58
C ILE A 25 -7.49 -8.60 7.44
N TYR A 26 -7.49 -9.21 6.26
CA TYR A 26 -8.26 -10.41 5.95
C TYR A 26 -7.33 -11.50 5.44
N GLN A 27 -7.71 -12.76 5.66
CA GLN A 27 -7.10 -13.91 5.01
C GLN A 27 -7.97 -14.32 3.83
N ASP A 28 -7.39 -14.43 2.64
CA ASP A 28 -8.00 -15.07 1.49
C ASP A 28 -7.96 -16.60 1.68
N LEU A 29 -9.12 -17.23 1.72
CA LEU A 29 -9.29 -18.67 1.94
C LEU A 29 -9.09 -19.49 0.66
N LYS A 30 -9.04 -18.85 -0.51
CA LYS A 30 -8.78 -19.49 -1.80
C LYS A 30 -7.32 -19.43 -2.21
N ASP A 31 -6.55 -18.52 -1.61
CA ASP A 31 -5.11 -18.45 -1.77
C ASP A 31 -4.41 -19.46 -0.84
N ASN A 32 -3.66 -20.38 -1.43
CA ASN A 32 -2.96 -21.44 -0.71
C ASN A 32 -1.50 -21.08 -0.37
N ASP A 33 -1.02 -19.91 -0.82
CA ASP A 33 0.31 -19.40 -0.51
C ASP A 33 0.39 -18.89 0.95
N ASP A 34 1.60 -18.65 1.44
CA ASP A 34 1.83 -17.98 2.73
C ASP A 34 1.53 -16.47 2.64
N THR A 35 1.52 -15.93 1.42
CA THR A 35 1.17 -14.53 1.11
C THR A 35 -0.34 -14.26 0.99
N LYS A 36 -1.19 -15.16 1.48
CA LYS A 36 -2.67 -15.12 1.42
C LYS A 36 -3.36 -14.02 2.25
N TYR A 37 -2.63 -13.11 2.87
CA TYR A 37 -3.23 -12.04 3.66
C TYR A 37 -3.44 -10.79 2.81
N ARG A 38 -4.50 -10.05 3.09
CA ARG A 38 -4.97 -8.90 2.29
C ARG A 38 -5.25 -7.71 3.19
N MET A 39 -4.92 -6.52 2.71
CA MET A 39 -5.32 -5.25 3.30
C MET A 39 -5.59 -4.24 2.19
N THR A 40 -6.77 -3.63 2.18
CA THR A 40 -7.04 -2.51 1.28
C THR A 40 -6.54 -1.21 1.91
N ILE A 41 -5.81 -0.40 1.16
CA ILE A 41 -5.42 0.96 1.56
C ILE A 41 -5.95 2.00 0.58
N CYS A 42 -6.19 3.20 1.09
CA CYS A 42 -6.46 4.40 0.31
C CYS A 42 -5.37 5.43 0.58
N TYR A 43 -4.94 6.18 -0.43
CA TYR A 43 -4.00 7.30 -0.27
C TYR A 43 -4.23 8.37 -1.34
N GLU A 44 -3.64 9.54 -1.12
CA GLU A 44 -3.69 10.65 -2.06
C GLU A 44 -2.28 10.99 -2.56
N LEU A 45 -2.21 11.48 -3.80
CA LEU A 45 -1.04 12.13 -4.35
C LEU A 45 -1.19 13.64 -4.31
N GLU A 46 -0.05 14.33 -4.19
CA GLU A 46 -0.03 15.77 -4.35
C GLU A 46 -0.26 16.14 -5.84
N PRO A 47 -1.05 17.18 -6.15
CA PRO A 47 -1.41 17.53 -7.54
C PRO A 47 -0.24 17.98 -8.41
N ASP A 48 0.86 18.43 -7.81
CA ASP A 48 2.11 18.80 -8.48
C ASP A 48 3.05 17.59 -8.70
N ASN A 49 2.66 16.41 -8.20
CA ASN A 49 3.42 15.17 -8.25
C ASN A 49 2.69 14.08 -9.05
N GLU A 50 1.94 14.51 -10.08
CA GLU A 50 1.04 13.69 -10.92
C GLU A 50 1.71 12.50 -11.63
N THR A 51 3.05 12.42 -11.63
CA THR A 51 3.78 11.39 -12.37
C THR A 51 4.69 10.49 -11.54
N ASN A 52 4.82 10.69 -10.21
CA ASN A 52 5.87 10.01 -9.43
C ASN A 52 5.37 9.28 -8.17
N ASN A 53 4.27 8.54 -8.27
CA ASN A 53 3.85 7.60 -7.22
C ASN A 53 4.55 6.25 -7.27
N GLN A 54 5.25 5.95 -8.37
CA GLN A 54 5.90 4.65 -8.57
C GLN A 54 6.98 4.42 -7.52
N TYR A 55 7.95 5.33 -7.38
CA TYR A 55 9.04 5.12 -6.41
C TYR A 55 8.58 5.02 -4.94
N PRO A 56 7.68 5.89 -4.43
CA PRO A 56 7.27 5.77 -3.02
C PRO A 56 6.46 4.51 -2.75
N LEU A 57 5.66 4.05 -3.72
CA LEU A 57 4.89 2.81 -3.58
C LEU A 57 5.81 1.60 -3.66
N GLU A 58 6.67 1.51 -4.68
CA GLU A 58 7.63 0.41 -4.86
C GLU A 58 8.55 0.26 -3.64
N ASP A 59 9.12 1.35 -3.13
CA ASP A 59 9.97 1.30 -1.95
C ASP A 59 9.22 0.81 -0.70
N ILE A 60 7.91 1.08 -0.59
CA ILE A 60 7.07 0.59 0.51
C ILE A 60 6.76 -0.90 0.35
N LEU A 61 6.43 -1.33 -0.87
CA LEU A 61 6.22 -2.73 -1.19
C LEU A 61 7.48 -3.54 -0.87
N ASP A 62 8.65 -3.07 -1.29
CA ASP A 62 9.93 -3.71 -1.02
C ASP A 62 10.29 -3.68 0.47
N LYS A 63 10.15 -2.52 1.14
CA LYS A 63 10.49 -2.37 2.57
C LYS A 63 9.69 -3.32 3.47
N TYR A 64 8.42 -3.55 3.15
CA TYR A 64 7.52 -4.36 3.96
C TYR A 64 7.22 -5.74 3.35
N TYR A 65 7.91 -6.14 2.27
CA TYR A 65 7.68 -7.43 1.59
C TYR A 65 6.22 -7.65 1.16
N LEU A 66 5.61 -6.61 0.59
CA LEU A 66 4.24 -6.62 0.09
C LEU A 66 4.19 -6.55 -1.44
N TYR A 67 3.05 -6.91 -2.02
CA TYR A 67 2.75 -6.67 -3.42
C TYR A 67 1.32 -6.17 -3.59
N VAL A 68 1.04 -5.53 -4.73
CA VAL A 68 -0.34 -5.13 -5.08
C VAL A 68 -1.06 -6.35 -5.64
N ALA A 69 -2.08 -6.83 -4.93
CA ALA A 69 -2.95 -7.91 -5.39
C ALA A 69 -4.03 -7.40 -6.35
N ASP A 70 -4.48 -6.16 -6.17
CA ASP A 70 -5.56 -5.57 -6.96
C ASP A 70 -5.43 -4.04 -6.96
N PHE A 71 -5.44 -3.41 -8.13
CA PHE A 71 -5.43 -1.96 -8.26
C PHE A 71 -6.81 -1.33 -8.08
N LEU A 72 -7.87 -2.14 -7.96
CA LEU A 72 -9.25 -1.69 -7.75
C LEU A 72 -9.65 -0.57 -8.72
N GLU A 73 -9.25 -0.70 -9.99
CA GLU A 73 -9.39 0.34 -11.02
C GLU A 73 -10.82 0.87 -11.14
N THR A 74 -11.80 -0.04 -11.04
CA THR A 74 -13.23 0.27 -11.09
C THR A 74 -13.71 1.19 -9.95
N GLU A 75 -12.98 1.25 -8.84
CA GLU A 75 -13.27 2.09 -7.68
C GLU A 75 -12.49 3.42 -7.70
N ASN A 76 -11.46 3.55 -8.56
CA ASN A 76 -10.56 4.71 -8.63
C ASN A 76 -11.01 5.79 -9.64
N HIS A 77 -12.18 5.68 -10.25
CA HIS A 77 -12.60 6.56 -11.36
C HIS A 77 -13.10 7.96 -10.96
N THR A 78 -13.32 8.24 -9.67
CA THR A 78 -14.01 9.46 -9.23
C THR A 78 -13.11 10.65 -8.91
N GLU A 79 -11.85 10.42 -8.52
CA GLU A 79 -10.94 11.48 -8.10
C GLU A 79 -9.51 11.18 -8.61
N PRO A 80 -8.91 12.03 -9.47
CA PRO A 80 -7.70 11.71 -10.22
C PRO A 80 -6.44 11.53 -9.35
N ASN A 81 -6.46 12.06 -8.13
CA ASN A 81 -5.34 12.01 -7.20
C ASN A 81 -5.58 11.07 -6.00
N LYS A 82 -6.70 10.34 -5.97
CA LYS A 82 -6.99 9.36 -4.92
C LYS A 82 -6.85 7.96 -5.47
N PHE A 83 -6.15 7.13 -4.72
CA PHE A 83 -5.84 5.77 -5.09
C PHE A 83 -6.31 4.85 -4.00
N LYS A 84 -6.90 3.74 -4.42
CA LYS A 84 -7.32 2.63 -3.59
C LYS A 84 -6.73 1.37 -4.20
N LEU A 85 -6.05 0.57 -3.39
CA LEU A 85 -5.45 -0.69 -3.83
C LEU A 85 -5.53 -1.74 -2.74
N GLU A 86 -5.43 -3.00 -3.13
CA GLU A 86 -5.27 -4.12 -2.23
C GLU A 86 -3.80 -4.56 -2.18
N LEU A 87 -3.25 -4.58 -0.98
CA LEU A 87 -1.95 -5.15 -0.68
C LEU A 87 -2.09 -6.60 -0.24
N ALA A 88 -1.08 -7.39 -0.58
CA ALA A 88 -0.92 -8.77 -0.18
C ALA A 88 0.50 -9.08 0.30
N GLY A 89 0.62 -10.11 1.12
CA GLY A 89 1.87 -10.54 1.75
C GLY A 89 1.62 -11.54 2.86
N GLU A 90 2.69 -11.95 3.53
CA GLU A 90 2.56 -12.78 4.74
C GLU A 90 1.90 -11.97 5.88
N LEU A 91 1.32 -12.66 6.87
CA LEU A 91 0.61 -11.99 7.96
C LEU A 91 1.51 -11.00 8.72
N LYS A 92 2.76 -11.39 8.97
CA LYS A 92 3.73 -10.55 9.69
C LYS A 92 4.02 -9.27 8.89
N ASP A 93 4.18 -9.41 7.60
CA ASP A 93 4.57 -8.35 6.68
C ASP A 93 3.43 -7.36 6.45
N ILE A 94 2.20 -7.85 6.27
CA ILE A 94 0.99 -7.01 6.22
C ILE A 94 0.82 -6.21 7.53
N LYS A 95 1.08 -6.84 8.69
CA LYS A 95 1.03 -6.15 9.99
C LYS A 95 2.09 -5.05 10.09
N ASN A 96 3.33 -5.32 9.69
CA ASN A 96 4.40 -4.31 9.67
C ASN A 96 4.06 -3.16 8.71
N GLY A 97 3.49 -3.50 7.54
CA GLY A 97 3.04 -2.52 6.56
C GLY A 97 1.99 -1.54 7.09
N GLN A 98 1.25 -1.87 8.16
CA GLN A 98 0.32 -0.93 8.79
C GLN A 98 1.01 0.31 9.40
N GLU A 99 2.33 0.30 9.56
CA GLU A 99 3.12 1.47 10.03
C GLU A 99 2.92 2.70 9.13
N ILE A 100 2.55 2.50 7.85
CA ILE A 100 2.31 3.59 6.89
C ILE A 100 0.97 4.31 7.12
N ILE A 101 0.05 3.73 7.89
CA ILE A 101 -1.28 4.30 8.08
C ILE A 101 -1.17 5.62 8.85
N GLY A 102 -1.79 6.67 8.31
CA GLY A 102 -1.71 8.03 8.84
C GLY A 102 -0.39 8.75 8.57
N LYS A 103 0.54 8.14 7.82
CA LYS A 103 1.84 8.72 7.50
C LYS A 103 1.85 9.49 6.18
N LYS A 104 2.81 10.40 6.06
CA LYS A 104 3.21 10.97 4.77
C LYS A 104 4.43 10.22 4.26
N ILE A 105 4.39 9.81 3.00
CA ILE A 105 5.44 8.99 2.38
C ILE A 105 5.87 9.64 1.07
N TYR A 106 7.16 9.84 0.93
CA TYR A 106 7.76 10.44 -0.25
C TYR A 106 9.23 10.05 -0.37
N ASN A 107 9.72 10.12 -1.59
CA ASN A 107 11.15 9.99 -1.86
C ASN A 107 11.81 11.36 -1.78
N GLN A 108 12.99 11.40 -1.17
CA GLN A 108 13.79 12.60 -1.04
C GLN A 108 15.20 12.35 -1.57
N GLU A 109 15.68 13.28 -2.40
CA GLU A 109 17.05 13.29 -2.89
C GLU A 109 18.05 13.69 -1.80
N PHE A 110 19.22 13.07 -1.82
CA PHE A 110 20.35 13.43 -0.99
C PHE A 110 21.66 13.17 -1.75
N GLU A 111 22.69 13.93 -1.43
CA GLU A 111 24.04 13.71 -1.95
C GLU A 111 24.75 12.68 -1.05
N ASP A 112 25.29 11.63 -1.66
CA ASP A 112 26.05 10.62 -0.94
C ASP A 112 27.53 11.02 -0.71
N VAL A 113 28.31 10.14 -0.08
CA VAL A 113 29.73 10.37 0.22
C VAL A 113 30.63 10.51 -1.01
N ASP A 114 30.15 10.07 -2.18
CA ASP A 114 30.85 10.12 -3.46
C ASP A 114 30.38 11.31 -4.33
N GLY A 115 29.50 12.16 -3.79
CA GLY A 115 28.92 13.31 -4.50
C GLY A 115 27.81 12.93 -5.49
N GLN A 116 27.28 11.71 -5.44
CA GLN A 116 26.17 11.27 -6.30
C GLN A 116 24.83 11.56 -5.64
N ILE A 117 23.88 12.07 -6.44
CA ILE A 117 22.50 12.23 -6.00
C ILE A 117 21.84 10.84 -5.94
N ARG A 118 21.40 10.46 -4.75
CA ARG A 118 20.61 9.27 -4.49
C ARG A 118 19.26 9.66 -3.93
N VAL A 119 18.34 8.70 -3.92
CA VAL A 119 16.99 8.87 -3.40
C VAL A 119 16.80 7.92 -2.23
N HIS A 120 16.16 8.39 -1.16
CA HIS A 120 15.71 7.52 -0.07
C HIS A 120 14.23 7.75 0.24
N LEU A 121 13.57 6.70 0.71
CA LEU A 121 12.21 6.76 1.23
C LEU A 121 12.16 7.52 2.57
N LYS A 122 11.23 8.47 2.71
CA LYS A 122 10.85 9.11 3.97
C LYS A 122 9.44 8.68 4.37
N ILE A 123 9.26 8.39 5.66
CA ILE A 123 7.99 8.10 6.31
C ILE A 123 7.87 9.02 7.53
N GLU A 124 6.88 9.90 7.53
CA GLU A 124 6.64 10.92 8.58
C GLU A 124 5.30 10.72 9.27
#